data_AF-A0A843S9U7-F1
#
_entry.id   AF-A0A843S9U7-F1
#
_cell.length_a   1.000
_cell.length_b   1.000
_cell.length_c   1.000
_cell.angle_alpha   90.00
_cell.angle_beta   90.00
_cell.angle_gamma   90.00
#
_symmetry.space_group_name_H-M   'P 1'
#
loop_
_entity.id
_entity.type
_entity.pdbx_description
1 polymer ?
#
loop_
_entity_poly.entity_id
_entity_poly.type
_entity_poly.pdbx_seq_one_letter_code
_entity_poly.pdbx_strand_id
1 'polypeptide(L)'
;MRAAAPAVLALLLSTAAHAQHEALTVRMAAPQVQQALLQAVQRIPAQREEHRRYRMALPFGSPLFPPDADLALPPSNPALAAWLALPAEQRRHDVLITPDVDYYWSAEGRQYACQFLVHMQALDGGLTQLTLLQVLPSSYAGKSFKLLGRTGPGYYRDVRPAAPSSQSAAELRAFLATALSQPQ
;
A
#
# COMPACT_ATOMS: atom_id res chain seq x y z
N MET A 1 47.67 32.30 0.45
CA MET A 1 47.07 30.95 0.38
C MET A 1 45.56 31.11 0.52
N ARG A 2 44.82 31.05 -0.60
CA ARG A 2 43.35 31.19 -0.63
C ARG A 2 42.72 29.80 -0.52
N ALA A 3 41.95 29.57 0.54
CA ALA A 3 41.20 28.34 0.73
C ALA A 3 39.86 28.40 -0.02
N ALA A 4 39.51 27.26 -0.62
CA ALA A 4 38.36 27.02 -1.47
C ALA A 4 37.03 26.98 -0.70
N ALA A 5 35.93 27.24 -1.41
CA ALA A 5 34.55 27.09 -0.96
C ALA A 5 34.21 25.62 -0.59
N PRO A 6 33.09 25.37 0.14
CA PRO A 6 31.86 25.12 -0.62
C PRO A 6 30.58 25.61 0.07
N ALA A 7 29.88 26.55 -0.55
CA ALA A 7 28.46 26.81 -0.31
C ALA A 7 27.63 25.93 -1.26
N VAL A 8 27.64 24.61 -1.03
CA VAL A 8 26.78 23.63 -1.76
C VAL A 8 25.89 22.87 -0.77
N LEU A 9 25.72 23.39 0.45
CA LEU A 9 25.02 22.69 1.54
C LEU A 9 23.61 23.25 1.85
N ALA A 10 22.97 23.94 0.90
CA ALA A 10 21.63 24.49 1.11
C ALA A 10 20.59 24.07 0.06
N LEU A 11 20.95 23.22 -0.91
CA LEU A 11 20.04 22.75 -1.96
C LEU A 11 19.74 21.24 -1.94
N LEU A 12 20.03 20.55 -0.84
CA LEU A 12 19.74 19.11 -0.67
C LEU A 12 18.65 18.81 0.36
N LEU A 13 18.02 19.84 0.95
CA LEU A 13 16.95 19.67 1.95
C LEU A 13 15.53 19.88 1.38
N SER A 14 15.39 20.27 0.11
CA SER A 14 14.06 20.54 -0.48
C SER A 14 13.49 19.45 -1.38
N THR A 15 14.20 18.34 -1.62
CA THR A 15 13.72 17.24 -2.48
C THR A 15 13.41 15.94 -1.72
N ALA A 16 13.70 15.87 -0.43
CA ALA A 16 13.36 14.71 0.41
C ALA A 16 11.96 14.78 1.06
N ALA A 17 11.21 15.88 0.85
CA ALA A 17 10.03 16.21 1.64
C ALA A 17 8.69 16.20 0.89
N HIS A 18 8.61 15.73 -0.36
CA HIS A 18 7.44 16.02 -1.21
C HIS A 18 6.74 14.83 -1.91
N ALA A 19 6.92 13.57 -1.48
CA ALA A 19 6.20 12.48 -2.15
C ALA A 19 5.74 11.28 -1.31
N GLN A 20 6.06 11.16 -0.03
CA GLN A 20 5.65 10.02 0.79
C GLN A 20 5.38 10.49 2.22
N HIS A 21 4.29 10.04 2.84
CA HIS A 21 3.80 10.36 4.20
C HIS A 21 2.82 11.52 4.36
N GLU A 22 1.79 11.62 3.53
CA GLU A 22 0.53 12.07 4.12
C GLU A 22 0.02 10.92 4.98
N ALA A 23 -0.04 11.11 6.30
CA ALA A 23 -0.69 10.19 7.21
C ALA A 23 -2.15 10.64 7.40
N LEU A 24 -3.09 9.70 7.50
CA LEU A 24 -4.48 10.02 7.79
C LEU A 24 -4.72 9.85 9.29
N THR A 25 -5.07 10.92 10.00
CA THR A 25 -5.39 10.87 11.43
C THR A 25 -6.89 10.79 11.64
N VAL A 26 -7.36 9.84 12.45
CA VAL A 26 -8.77 9.63 12.76
C VAL A 26 -9.04 9.63 14.26
N ARG A 27 -10.24 10.08 14.65
CA ARG A 27 -10.66 10.23 16.06
C ARG A 27 -11.28 8.95 16.61
N MET A 28 -10.53 7.86 16.54
CA MET A 28 -10.95 6.51 16.93
C MET A 28 -9.74 5.75 17.48
N ALA A 29 -9.97 4.82 18.42
CA ALA A 29 -8.90 3.94 18.90
C ALA A 29 -8.52 2.92 17.81
N ALA A 30 -7.25 2.49 17.77
CA ALA A 30 -6.74 1.59 16.72
C ALA A 30 -7.59 0.30 16.50
N PRO A 31 -8.09 -0.40 17.54
CA PRO A 31 -9.00 -1.53 17.33
C PRO A 31 -10.31 -1.16 16.62
N GLN A 32 -10.86 0.03 16.91
CA GLN A 32 -12.09 0.51 16.28
C GLN A 32 -11.82 0.88 14.82
N VAL A 33 -10.66 1.47 14.52
CA VAL A 33 -10.24 1.78 13.15
C VAL A 33 -10.05 0.51 12.33
N GLN A 34 -9.41 -0.51 12.91
CA GLN A 34 -9.27 -1.82 12.28
C GLN A 34 -10.64 -2.38 11.89
N GLN A 35 -11.58 -2.45 12.84
CA GLN A 35 -12.92 -2.95 12.57
C GLN A 35 -13.67 -2.11 11.53
N ALA A 36 -13.55 -0.78 11.58
CA ALA A 36 -14.15 0.15 10.62
C ALA A 36 -13.64 -0.11 9.20
N LEU A 37 -12.32 -0.28 9.04
CA LEU A 37 -11.68 -0.54 7.76
C LEU A 37 -12.13 -1.89 7.18
N LEU A 38 -12.18 -2.94 8.00
CA LEU A 38 -12.68 -4.25 7.57
C LEU A 38 -14.12 -4.15 7.05
N GLN A 39 -15.00 -3.43 7.76
CA GLN A 39 -16.38 -3.22 7.34
C GLN A 39 -16.47 -2.35 6.07
N ALA A 40 -15.66 -1.30 5.97
CA ALA A 40 -15.64 -0.42 4.81
C ALA A 40 -15.33 -1.19 3.53
N VAL A 41 -14.31 -2.06 3.58
CA VAL A 41 -13.93 -2.92 2.45
C VAL A 41 -15.02 -3.95 2.12
N GLN A 42 -15.62 -4.58 3.14
CA GLN A 42 -16.70 -5.55 2.93
C GLN A 42 -17.98 -4.94 2.32
N ARG A 43 -18.25 -3.66 2.59
CA ARG A 43 -19.48 -2.97 2.15
C ARG A 43 -19.35 -2.32 0.77
N ILE A 44 -18.21 -2.41 0.09
CA ILE A 44 -18.06 -1.83 -1.24
C ILE A 44 -19.03 -2.54 -2.20
N PRO A 45 -19.96 -1.82 -2.86
CA PRO A 45 -20.89 -2.45 -3.80
C PRO A 45 -20.17 -3.12 -4.96
N ALA A 46 -20.60 -4.33 -5.35
CA ALA A 46 -19.93 -5.13 -6.37
C ALA A 46 -19.84 -4.46 -7.76
N GLN A 47 -20.70 -3.48 -8.03
CA GLN A 47 -20.74 -2.72 -9.28
C GLN A 47 -19.68 -1.61 -9.34
N ARG A 48 -19.09 -1.24 -8.20
CA ARG A 48 -18.06 -0.21 -8.10
C ARG A 48 -16.70 -0.80 -8.46
N GLU A 49 -15.89 -0.02 -9.18
CA GLU A 49 -14.53 -0.45 -9.56
C GLU A 49 -13.68 -0.73 -8.31
N GLU A 50 -13.87 0.05 -7.27
CA GLU A 50 -13.21 -0.06 -5.97
C GLU A 50 -13.38 -1.45 -5.35
N HIS A 51 -14.48 -2.15 -5.64
CA HIS A 51 -14.70 -3.51 -5.13
C HIS A 51 -13.67 -4.51 -5.65
N ARG A 52 -13.18 -4.32 -6.88
CA ARG A 52 -12.11 -5.15 -7.44
C ARG A 52 -10.73 -4.73 -6.94
N ARG A 53 -10.55 -3.44 -6.68
CA ARG A 53 -9.29 -2.87 -6.19
C ARG A 53 -9.03 -3.16 -4.71
N TYR A 54 -10.09 -3.17 -3.90
CA TYR A 54 -10.06 -3.40 -2.47
C TYR A 54 -10.95 -4.61 -2.17
N ARG A 55 -10.59 -5.78 -2.71
CA ARG A 55 -11.45 -6.97 -2.70
C ARG A 55 -11.58 -7.59 -1.32
N MET A 56 -10.49 -7.59 -0.57
CA MET A 56 -10.43 -8.23 0.75
C MET A 56 -9.53 -7.42 1.67
N ALA A 57 -9.87 -7.42 2.96
CA ALA A 57 -9.07 -6.81 4.01
C ALA A 57 -8.74 -7.89 5.05
N LEU A 58 -7.44 -8.04 5.34
CA LEU A 58 -6.88 -9.10 6.16
C LEU A 58 -6.22 -8.50 7.41
N PRO A 59 -6.73 -8.79 8.62
CA PRO A 59 -6.06 -8.38 9.85
C PRO A 59 -4.67 -9.01 9.97
N PHE A 60 -3.71 -8.25 10.50
CA PHE A 60 -2.41 -8.80 10.88
C PHE A 60 -2.57 -10.01 11.83
N GLY A 61 -1.80 -11.06 11.59
CA GLY A 61 -1.87 -12.32 12.35
C GLY A 61 -3.03 -13.24 11.96
N SER A 62 -3.90 -12.86 11.01
CA SER A 62 -4.90 -13.78 10.47
C SER A 62 -4.26 -14.86 9.59
N PRO A 63 -4.86 -16.06 9.45
CA PRO A 63 -4.27 -17.18 8.69
C PRO A 63 -4.00 -16.88 7.21
N LEU A 64 -4.71 -15.91 6.63
CA LEU A 64 -4.54 -15.48 5.24
C LEU A 64 -3.56 -14.31 5.09
N PHE A 65 -3.13 -13.71 6.19
CA PHE A 65 -2.12 -12.65 6.16
C PHE A 65 -0.78 -13.26 5.74
N PRO A 66 -0.11 -12.73 4.70
CA PRO A 66 1.12 -13.31 4.20
C PRO A 66 2.24 -13.22 5.24
N PRO A 67 3.15 -14.22 5.30
CA PRO A 67 4.31 -14.15 6.18
C PRO A 67 5.26 -13.02 5.76
N ASP A 68 6.04 -12.51 6.72
CA ASP A 68 6.99 -11.40 6.50
C ASP A 68 7.98 -11.67 5.36
N ALA A 69 8.38 -12.94 5.15
CA ALA A 69 9.26 -13.34 4.06
C ALA A 69 8.67 -13.08 2.67
N ASP A 70 7.35 -13.26 2.50
CA ASP A 70 6.66 -13.01 1.24
C ASP A 70 6.48 -11.51 1.00
N LEU A 71 6.22 -10.75 2.06
CA LEU A 71 6.14 -9.28 2.04
C LEU A 71 7.50 -8.62 1.73
N ALA A 72 8.60 -9.29 2.09
CA ALA A 72 9.97 -8.81 1.84
C ALA A 72 10.44 -9.04 0.40
N LEU A 73 9.68 -9.76 -0.43
CA LEU A 73 10.07 -10.02 -1.82
C LEU A 73 10.20 -8.71 -2.63
N PRO A 74 11.18 -8.60 -3.53
CA PRO A 74 11.30 -7.45 -4.41
C PRO A 74 10.07 -7.29 -5.33
N PRO A 75 9.65 -6.04 -5.62
CA PRO A 75 10.26 -4.78 -5.19
C PRO A 75 9.82 -4.39 -3.77
N SER A 76 10.79 -4.25 -2.86
CA SER A 76 10.58 -3.74 -1.51
C SER A 76 11.05 -2.28 -1.40
N ASN A 77 10.35 -1.48 -0.61
CA ASN A 77 10.68 -0.07 -0.39
C ASN A 77 11.13 0.16 1.07
N PRO A 78 11.89 1.23 1.36
CA PRO A 78 12.41 1.47 2.71
C PRO A 78 11.35 1.55 3.81
N ALA A 79 10.16 2.07 3.50
CA ALA A 79 9.07 2.18 4.46
C ALA A 79 8.46 0.81 4.80
N LEU A 80 8.32 -0.09 3.81
CA LEU A 80 7.92 -1.48 4.04
C LEU A 80 8.98 -2.24 4.83
N ALA A 81 10.27 -2.04 4.53
CA ALA A 81 11.36 -2.63 5.30
C ALA A 81 11.35 -2.14 6.76
N ALA A 82 11.10 -0.85 7.00
CA ALA A 82 10.94 -0.29 8.33
C ALA A 82 9.73 -0.89 9.07
N TRP A 83 8.61 -1.10 8.37
CA TRP A 83 7.44 -1.76 8.94
C TRP A 83 7.72 -3.23 9.31
N LEU A 84 8.41 -3.98 8.45
CA LEU A 84 8.79 -5.38 8.71
C LEU A 84 9.70 -5.52 9.95
N ALA A 85 10.46 -4.48 10.28
CA ALA A 85 11.30 -4.43 11.47
C ALA A 85 10.53 -4.13 12.77
N LEU A 86 9.24 -3.77 12.70
CA LEU A 86 8.43 -3.46 13.88
C LEU A 86 8.09 -4.73 14.68
N PRO A 87 8.05 -4.64 16.03
CA PRO A 87 7.50 -5.70 16.87
C PRO A 87 6.04 -6.02 16.50
N ALA A 88 5.64 -7.29 16.67
CA ALA A 88 4.28 -7.74 16.35
C ALA A 88 3.21 -6.97 17.12
N GLU A 89 3.51 -6.52 18.34
CA GLU A 89 2.62 -5.74 19.19
C GLU A 89 2.27 -4.38 18.59
N GLN A 90 3.18 -3.79 17.80
CA GLN A 90 2.97 -2.52 17.10
C GLN A 90 2.20 -2.72 15.79
N ARG A 91 2.23 -3.94 15.23
CA ARG A 91 1.55 -4.31 13.99
C ARG A 91 0.16 -4.92 14.21
N ARG A 92 -0.20 -5.23 15.45
CA ARG A 92 -1.40 -6.02 15.81
C ARG A 92 -2.75 -5.48 15.28
N HIS A 93 -2.82 -4.18 14.98
CA HIS A 93 -4.03 -3.56 14.43
C HIS A 93 -3.95 -3.30 12.92
N ASP A 94 -2.84 -3.61 12.29
CA ASP A 94 -2.61 -3.35 10.88
C ASP A 94 -3.48 -4.26 10.01
N VAL A 95 -3.75 -3.78 8.80
CA VAL A 95 -4.60 -4.48 7.83
C VAL A 95 -3.95 -4.47 6.47
N LEU A 96 -3.94 -5.63 5.81
CA LEU A 96 -3.57 -5.76 4.41
C LEU A 96 -4.84 -5.78 3.55
N ILE A 97 -4.95 -4.82 2.63
CA ILE A 97 -6.02 -4.75 1.63
C ILE A 97 -5.48 -5.32 0.32
N THR A 98 -6.12 -6.36 -0.19
CA THR A 98 -5.71 -7.06 -1.41
C THR A 98 -6.70 -6.81 -2.54
N PRO A 99 -6.22 -6.59 -3.77
CA PRO A 99 -7.07 -6.54 -4.95
C PRO A 99 -7.53 -7.95 -5.35
N ASP A 100 -8.44 -8.01 -6.31
CA ASP A 100 -8.74 -9.23 -7.07
C ASP A 100 -7.48 -9.71 -7.83
N VAL A 101 -7.24 -11.04 -7.86
CA VAL A 101 -5.95 -11.67 -8.22
C VAL A 101 -5.49 -11.33 -9.65
N ASP A 102 -6.42 -10.98 -10.52
CA ASP A 102 -6.16 -10.71 -11.94
C ASP A 102 -6.55 -9.29 -12.37
N TYR A 103 -6.76 -8.40 -11.41
CA TYR A 103 -7.24 -7.06 -11.65
C TYR A 103 -6.11 -6.02 -11.66
N TYR A 104 -6.03 -5.28 -12.76
CA TYR A 104 -5.16 -4.12 -12.93
C TYR A 104 -6.04 -2.91 -13.22
N TRP A 105 -5.72 -1.77 -12.61
CA TRP A 105 -6.42 -0.51 -12.82
C TRP A 105 -5.50 0.51 -13.47
N SER A 106 -6.09 1.56 -14.05
CA SER A 106 -5.31 2.66 -14.62
C SER A 106 -4.77 3.55 -13.49
N ALA A 107 -3.46 3.67 -13.37
CA ALA A 107 -2.81 4.63 -12.50
C ALA A 107 -1.56 5.17 -13.17
N GLU A 108 -1.36 6.49 -13.19
CA GLU A 108 -0.16 7.14 -13.75
C GLU A 108 0.18 6.69 -15.19
N GLY A 109 -0.85 6.45 -16.02
CA GLY A 109 -0.69 6.01 -17.40
C GLY A 109 -0.26 4.55 -17.59
N ARG A 110 -0.27 3.73 -16.52
CA ARG A 110 0.03 2.29 -16.57
C ARG A 110 -1.14 1.46 -16.05
N GLN A 111 -1.21 0.21 -16.49
CA GLN A 111 -2.07 -0.81 -15.88
C GLN A 111 -1.36 -1.35 -14.64
N TYR A 112 -1.88 -1.03 -13.46
CA TYR A 112 -1.19 -1.14 -12.18
C TYR A 112 -1.96 -2.03 -11.21
N ALA A 113 -1.23 -2.74 -10.37
CA ALA A 113 -1.79 -3.46 -9.23
C ALA A 113 -0.81 -3.47 -8.06
N CYS A 114 -1.33 -3.37 -6.85
CA CYS A 114 -0.57 -3.57 -5.61
C CYS A 114 -1.51 -4.01 -4.49
N GLN A 115 -0.94 -4.54 -3.42
CA GLN A 115 -1.62 -4.65 -2.14
C GLN A 115 -1.32 -3.41 -1.30
N PHE A 116 -2.23 -3.04 -0.41
CA PHE A 116 -2.03 -1.93 0.50
C PHE A 116 -1.98 -2.42 1.93
N LEU A 117 -0.86 -2.17 2.58
CA LEU A 117 -0.74 -2.36 4.02
C LEU A 117 -1.06 -1.03 4.70
N VAL A 118 -2.06 -1.05 5.59
CA VAL A 118 -2.47 0.09 6.40
C VAL A 118 -1.92 -0.11 7.81
N HIS A 119 -0.87 0.63 8.12
CA HIS A 119 -0.26 0.65 9.44
C HIS A 119 -1.01 1.63 10.36
N MET A 120 -1.35 1.19 11.57
CA MET A 120 -2.13 1.94 12.55
C MET A 120 -1.31 2.23 13.79
N GLN A 121 -0.94 3.50 13.96
CA GLN A 121 -0.25 3.96 15.15
C GLN A 121 -1.23 4.68 16.08
N ALA A 122 -1.44 4.14 17.29
CA ALA A 122 -2.20 4.84 18.31
C ALA A 122 -1.43 6.10 18.75
N LEU A 123 -2.15 7.23 18.82
CA LEU A 123 -1.68 8.50 19.35
C LEU A 123 -2.43 8.83 20.64
N ASP A 124 -1.94 9.82 21.38
CA ASP A 124 -2.61 10.32 22.58
C ASP A 124 -4.01 10.87 22.28
N GLY A 125 -4.89 10.81 23.27
CA GLY A 125 -6.24 11.40 23.18
C GLY A 125 -7.24 10.59 22.33
N GLY A 126 -7.00 9.28 22.15
CA GLY A 126 -7.89 8.39 21.39
C GLY A 126 -7.83 8.61 19.88
N LEU A 127 -6.71 9.14 19.39
CA LEU A 127 -6.42 9.34 17.97
C LEU A 127 -5.66 8.13 17.43
N THR A 128 -5.84 7.84 16.15
CA THR A 128 -5.03 6.85 15.42
C THR A 128 -4.51 7.49 14.15
N GLN A 129 -3.21 7.35 13.90
CA GLN A 129 -2.57 7.72 12.65
C GLN A 129 -2.48 6.50 11.73
N LEU A 130 -2.86 6.70 10.47
CA LEU A 130 -2.82 5.70 9.42
C LEU A 130 -1.74 6.03 8.39
N THR A 131 -0.84 5.08 8.18
CA THR A 131 0.20 5.13 7.15
C THR A 131 -0.06 4.07 6.09
N LEU A 132 -0.02 4.45 4.82
CA LEU A 132 -0.29 3.58 3.69
C LEU A 132 1.01 3.13 3.03
N LEU A 133 1.22 1.81 2.96
CA LEU A 133 2.37 1.18 2.32
C LEU A 133 1.89 0.33 1.15
N GLN A 134 2.54 0.48 -0.01
CA GLN A 134 2.25 -0.33 -1.20
C GLN A 134 3.17 -1.55 -1.23
N VAL A 135 2.56 -2.72 -1.29
CA VAL A 135 3.19 -4.04 -1.23
C VAL A 135 3.05 -4.71 -2.59
N LEU A 136 4.15 -5.33 -3.06
CA LEU A 136 4.25 -6.01 -4.35
C LEU A 136 3.67 -5.21 -5.54
N PRO A 137 4.05 -3.93 -5.70
CA PRO A 137 3.59 -3.12 -6.83
C PRO A 137 4.04 -3.74 -8.16
N SER A 138 3.08 -3.90 -9.08
CA SER A 138 3.31 -4.48 -10.39
C SER A 138 2.56 -3.73 -11.49
N SER A 139 3.05 -3.87 -12.73
CA SER A 139 2.39 -3.36 -13.92
C SER A 139 2.15 -4.46 -14.96
N TYR A 140 1.04 -4.35 -15.67
CA TYR A 140 0.70 -5.23 -16.77
C TYR A 140 1.18 -4.63 -18.10
N ALA A 141 2.08 -5.33 -18.77
CA ALA A 141 2.72 -4.93 -20.02
C ALA A 141 2.20 -5.76 -21.23
N GLY A 142 0.97 -6.26 -21.15
CA GLY A 142 0.36 -7.07 -22.19
C GLY A 142 0.69 -8.55 -22.07
N LYS A 143 0.86 -9.23 -23.21
CA LYS A 143 1.15 -10.67 -23.25
C LYS A 143 2.44 -10.93 -24.03
N SER A 144 3.22 -11.89 -23.57
CA SER A 144 4.41 -12.39 -24.27
C SER A 144 4.33 -13.90 -24.47
N PHE A 145 4.77 -14.37 -25.64
CA PHE A 145 4.84 -15.81 -25.91
C PHE A 145 6.03 -16.42 -25.15
N LYS A 146 5.78 -17.51 -24.42
CA LYS A 146 6.83 -18.29 -23.74
C LYS A 146 6.77 -19.72 -24.24
N LEU A 147 7.89 -20.24 -24.72
CA LEU A 147 8.02 -21.63 -25.16
C LEU A 147 7.97 -22.60 -23.95
N LEU A 148 8.60 -22.21 -22.85
CA LEU A 148 8.66 -22.94 -21.58
C LEU A 148 7.88 -22.18 -20.50
N GLY A 149 6.57 -22.02 -20.70
CA GLY A 149 5.69 -21.45 -19.69
C GLY A 149 5.22 -22.48 -18.67
N ARG A 150 4.63 -22.01 -17.55
CA ARG A 150 4.15 -22.87 -16.45
C ARG A 150 3.21 -23.98 -16.91
N THR A 151 2.44 -23.72 -17.96
CA THR A 151 1.44 -24.65 -18.53
C THR A 151 1.78 -25.02 -19.97
N GLY A 152 3.05 -24.98 -20.36
CA GLY A 152 3.52 -25.27 -21.72
C GLY A 152 3.70 -24.02 -22.61
N PRO A 153 3.85 -24.19 -23.94
CA PRO A 153 4.00 -23.07 -24.85
C PRO A 153 2.71 -22.25 -24.96
N GLY A 154 2.81 -20.92 -24.91
CA GLY A 154 1.64 -20.05 -25.04
C GLY A 154 1.89 -18.57 -24.72
N TYR A 155 0.84 -17.75 -24.83
CA TYR A 155 0.88 -16.34 -24.43
C TYR A 155 0.56 -16.17 -22.95
N TYR A 156 1.52 -15.65 -22.21
CA TYR A 156 1.42 -15.38 -20.77
C TYR A 156 1.33 -13.89 -20.52
N ARG A 157 0.68 -13.48 -19.43
CA ARG A 157 0.71 -12.09 -18.97
C ARG A 157 2.17 -11.68 -18.72
N ASP A 158 2.57 -10.57 -19.32
CA ASP A 158 3.83 -9.91 -19.01
C ASP A 158 3.57 -8.96 -17.84
N VAL A 159 3.86 -9.44 -16.62
CA VAL A 159 3.73 -8.68 -15.38
C VAL A 159 5.13 -8.31 -14.91
N ARG A 160 5.33 -7.01 -14.64
CA ARG A 160 6.64 -6.48 -14.28
C ARG A 160 6.57 -5.81 -12.91
N PRO A 161 7.62 -5.88 -12.08
CA PRO A 161 7.76 -5.03 -10.91
C PRO A 161 7.58 -3.56 -11.28
N ALA A 162 6.91 -2.81 -10.41
CA ALA A 162 6.62 -1.40 -10.62
C ALA A 162 7.02 -0.59 -9.39
N ALA A 163 7.34 0.70 -9.56
CA ALA A 163 7.44 1.60 -8.41
C ALA A 163 6.05 1.83 -7.78
N PRO A 164 5.94 2.14 -6.47
CA PRO A 164 4.70 2.59 -5.84
C PRO A 164 4.00 3.71 -6.62
N SER A 165 2.67 3.74 -6.60
CA SER A 165 1.85 4.76 -7.27
C SER A 165 1.35 5.81 -6.28
N SER A 166 1.70 7.09 -6.47
CA SER A 166 1.16 8.18 -5.67
C SER A 166 -0.35 8.36 -5.91
N GLN A 167 -0.81 8.19 -7.15
CA GLN A 167 -2.24 8.23 -7.49
C GLN A 167 -3.01 7.16 -6.71
N SER A 168 -2.55 5.91 -6.75
CA SER A 168 -3.26 4.80 -6.09
C SER A 168 -3.26 4.96 -4.56
N ALA A 169 -2.20 5.53 -3.97
CA ALA A 169 -2.17 5.87 -2.55
C ALA A 169 -3.16 6.98 -2.18
N ALA A 170 -3.26 8.04 -3.00
CA ALA A 170 -4.20 9.14 -2.79
C ALA A 170 -5.66 8.66 -2.90
N GLU A 171 -5.96 7.80 -3.86
CA GLU A 171 -7.30 7.22 -4.04
C GLU A 171 -7.70 6.34 -2.85
N LEU A 172 -6.81 5.47 -2.36
CA LEU A 172 -7.10 4.69 -1.14
C LEU A 172 -7.28 5.60 0.08
N ARG A 173 -6.46 6.65 0.22
CA ARG A 173 -6.60 7.60 1.32
C ARG A 173 -7.96 8.29 1.29
N ALA A 174 -8.41 8.74 0.13
CA ALA A 174 -9.72 9.38 -0.05
C ALA A 174 -10.86 8.40 0.29
N PHE A 175 -10.75 7.14 -0.15
CA PHE A 175 -11.68 6.08 0.23
C PHE A 175 -11.75 5.90 1.75
N LEU A 176 -10.60 5.75 2.43
CA LEU A 176 -10.54 5.55 3.88
C LEU A 176 -11.03 6.77 4.65
N ALA A 177 -10.69 7.99 4.23
CA ALA A 177 -11.17 9.21 4.87
C ALA A 177 -12.71 9.30 4.82
N THR A 178 -13.30 8.94 3.69
CA THR A 178 -14.76 8.88 3.54
C THR A 178 -15.36 7.77 4.41
N ALA A 179 -14.80 6.56 4.38
CA ALA A 179 -15.34 5.43 5.11
C ALA A 179 -15.26 5.60 6.64
N LEU A 180 -14.18 6.23 7.15
CA LEU A 180 -13.92 6.40 8.57
C LEU A 180 -14.57 7.67 9.16
N SER A 181 -15.14 8.54 8.33
CA SER A 181 -15.88 9.73 8.78
C SER A 181 -17.38 9.48 8.96
N GLN A 182 -17.91 8.35 8.48
CA GLN A 182 -19.32 8.02 8.66
C GLN A 182 -19.58 7.50 10.08
N PRO A 183 -20.66 7.96 10.74
CA PRO A 183 -21.07 7.38 12.02
C PRO A 183 -21.39 5.89 11.82
N GLN A 184 -20.82 5.04 12.68
CA GLN A 184 -21.04 3.58 12.67
C GLN A 184 -22.40 3.19 13.23
#